data_AF-A0A7Y3JQW9-F1
#
_entry.id   AF-A0A7Y3JQW9-F1
#
_cell.length_a   1.000
_cell.length_b   1.000
_cell.length_c   1.000
_cell.angle_alpha   90.00
_cell.angle_beta   90.00
_cell.angle_gamma   90.00
#
_symmetry.space_group_name_H-M   'P 1'
#
loop_
_entity.id
_entity.type
_entity.pdbx_description
1 polymer ?
#
loop_
_entity_poly.entity_id
_entity_poly.type
_entity_poly.pdbx_seq_one_letter_code
_entity_poly.pdbx_strand_id
1 'polypeptide(L)' 'MLNKVHHRGLWTAEEDEMLRRLFRGGAYIHEVARELGRSQEAIRTRANILHVPVKSAPRNVLQTQRLSLRLG' A
#
# COMPACT_ATOMS: atom_id res chain seq x y z
N MET A 1 9.28 -22.30 5.74
CA MET A 1 8.18 -21.75 4.92
C MET A 1 8.54 -20.31 4.60
N LEU A 2 8.72 -19.98 3.32
CA LEU A 2 9.49 -18.83 2.85
C LEU A 2 8.92 -17.49 3.36
N ASN A 3 9.67 -16.87 4.26
CA ASN A 3 9.52 -15.49 4.70
C ASN A 3 9.77 -14.59 3.48
N LYS A 4 8.71 -14.23 2.75
CA LYS A 4 8.78 -13.16 1.74
C LYS A 4 8.94 -11.84 2.50
N VAL A 5 10.17 -11.58 2.92
CA VAL A 5 10.61 -10.25 3.30
C VAL A 5 10.47 -9.41 2.03
N HIS A 6 9.35 -8.69 1.89
CA HIS A 6 9.18 -7.74 0.80
C HIS A 6 10.29 -6.70 0.99
N HIS A 7 11.33 -6.79 0.16
CA HIS A 7 12.49 -5.92 0.22
C HIS A 7 11.99 -4.48 0.28
N ARG A 8 12.33 -3.76 1.36
CA ARG A 8 11.92 -2.38 1.65
C ARG A 8 12.26 -1.34 0.55
N GLY A 9 12.81 -1.75 -0.60
CA GLY A 9 13.33 -0.86 -1.63
C GLY A 9 12.70 -0.98 -3.03
N LEU A 10 12.22 -2.15 -3.46
CA LEU A 10 11.75 -2.32 -4.84
C LEU A 10 10.26 -2.66 -4.89
N TRP A 11 9.55 -1.90 -5.71
CA TRP A 11 8.22 -2.25 -6.20
C TRP A 11 8.39 -3.15 -7.41
N THR A 12 7.81 -4.34 -7.37
CA THR A 12 7.81 -5.23 -8.54
C THR A 12 6.66 -4.90 -9.48
N ALA A 13 6.76 -5.32 -10.74
CA ALA A 13 5.69 -5.11 -11.72
C ALA A 13 4.39 -5.82 -11.30
N GLU A 14 4.50 -6.95 -10.61
CA GLU A 14 3.37 -7.70 -10.06
C GLU A 14 2.69 -6.95 -8.91
N GLU A 15 3.47 -6.30 -8.03
CA GLU A 15 2.93 -5.45 -6.97
C GLU A 15 2.19 -4.23 -7.55
N ASP A 16 2.71 -3.61 -8.61
CA ASP A 16 2.05 -2.50 -9.32
C ASP A 16 0.75 -2.95 -9.98
N GLU A 17 0.75 -4.12 -10.63
CA GLU A 17 -0.44 -4.67 -11.25
C GLU A 17 -1.51 -5.00 -10.21
N MET A 18 -1.11 -5.60 -9.09
CA MET A 18 -1.99 -5.89 -7.97
C MET A 18 -2.59 -4.60 -7.39
N LEU A 19 -1.77 -3.58 -7.16
CA LEU A 19 -2.21 -2.26 -6.70
C LEU A 19 -3.25 -1.66 -7.65
N ARG A 20 -2.99 -1.67 -8.95
CA ARG A 20 -3.95 -1.17 -9.96
C ARG A 20 -5.25 -1.97 -9.96
N ARG A 21 -5.16 -3.30 -9.88
CA ARG A 21 -6.33 -4.18 -9.88
C ARG A 21 -7.22 -3.93 -8.66
N LEU A 22 -6.63 -3.79 -7.48
CA LEU A 22 -7.36 -3.55 -6.24
C LEU A 22 -8.05 -2.18 -6.25
N PHE A 23 -7.36 -1.11 -6.67
CA PHE A 23 -7.98 0.21 -6.77
C PHE A 23 -9.06 0.28 -7.85
N ARG A 24 -8.89 -0.39 -8.99
CA ARG A 24 -9.97 -0.54 -9.99
C ARG A 24 -11.17 -1.29 -9.44
N GLY A 25 -10.96 -2.29 -8.59
CA GLY A 25 -12.01 -3.01 -7.87
C GLY A 25 -12.70 -2.18 -6.78
N GLY A 26 -12.25 -0.94 -6.55
CA GLY A 26 -12.83 -0.05 -5.55
C GLY A 26 -12.32 -0.28 -4.13
N ALA A 27 -11.26 -1.06 -3.95
CA ALA A 27 -10.64 -1.29 -2.66
C ALA A 27 -10.09 0.01 -2.06
N TYR A 28 -10.15 0.09 -0.73
CA TYR A 28 -9.58 1.20 0.01
C TYR A 28 -8.10 0.98 0.28
N ILE A 29 -7.35 2.08 0.44
CA ILE A 29 -5.90 2.05 0.67
C ILE A 29 -5.44 1.12 1.81
N HIS A 30 -6.24 0.96 2.87
CA HIS A 30 -5.91 0.09 3.99
C HIS A 30 -6.03 -1.40 3.64
N GLU A 31 -6.96 -1.76 2.76
CA GLU A 31 -7.12 -3.12 2.26
C GLU A 31 -5.95 -3.46 1.35
N VAL A 32 -5.58 -2.55 0.44
CA VAL A 32 -4.41 -2.70 -0.44
C VAL A 32 -3.12 -2.80 0.38
N ALA A 33 -2.97 -1.99 1.43
CA ALA A 33 -1.84 -2.05 2.34
C ALA A 33 -1.72 -3.40 3.04
N ARG A 34 -2.86 -3.96 3.51
CA ARG A 34 -2.91 -5.28 4.14
C ARG A 34 -2.57 -6.39 3.15
N GLU A 35 -3.11 -6.33 1.94
CA GLU A 35 -2.91 -7.34 0.89
C GLU A 35 -1.45 -7.39 0.43
N LEU A 36 -0.82 -6.22 0.26
CA LEU A 36 0.58 -6.10 -0.17
C LEU A 36 1.58 -6.15 0.99
N GLY A 37 1.12 -6.18 2.24
CA GLY A 37 1.99 -6.13 3.42
C GLY A 37 2.85 -4.86 3.52
N ARG A 38 2.38 -3.75 2.94
CA ARG A 38 3.08 -2.45 2.90
C ARG A 38 2.31 -1.41 3.73
N SER A 39 2.96 -0.33 4.13
CA SER A 39 2.27 0.78 4.81
C SER A 39 1.34 1.53 3.84
N GLN A 40 0.26 2.12 4.37
CA GLN A 40 -0.63 2.97 3.58
C GLN A 40 0.11 4.14 2.93
N GLU A 41 1.13 4.69 3.60
CA GLU A 41 1.97 5.77 3.06
C GLU A 41 2.81 5.31 1.85
N ALA A 42 3.34 4.09 1.88
CA ALA A 42 4.07 3.51 0.75
C ALA A 42 3.13 3.29 -0.44
N ILE A 43 1.92 2.78 -0.19
CA ILE A 43 0.87 2.58 -1.21
C ILE A 43 0.46 3.92 -1.81
N ARG A 44 0.26 4.96 -0.99
CA ARG A 44 -0.10 6.31 -1.45
C ARG A 44 0.98 6.88 -2.36
N THR A 45 2.23 6.81 -1.92
CA THR A 45 3.39 7.28 -2.70
C THR A 45 3.47 6.55 -4.03
N ARG A 46 3.31 5.22 -4.03
CA ARG A 46 3.35 4.44 -5.26
C ARG A 46 2.18 4.70 -6.19
N ALA A 47 0.96 4.78 -5.66
CA ALA A 47 -0.21 5.08 -6.46
C ALA A 47 -0.13 6.47 -7.12
N ASN A 48 0.48 7.45 -6.43
CA ASN A 48 0.79 8.75 -7.03
C ASN A 48 1.77 8.63 -8.21
N ILE A 49 2.84 7.84 -8.07
CA ILE A 49 3.81 7.58 -9.15
C ILE A 49 3.15 6.87 -10.34
N LEU A 50 2.22 5.96 -10.07
CA LEU A 50 1.49 5.19 -11.09
C LEU A 50 0.26 5.91 -11.64
N HIS A 51 -0.02 7.14 -11.16
CA HIS A 51 -1.22 7.92 -11.49
C HIS A 51 -2.54 7.15 -11.28
N VAL A 52 -2.61 6.34 -10.23
CA VAL A 52 -3.80 5.55 -9.89
C VAL A 52 -4.64 6.31 -8.85
N PRO A 53 -5.96 6.49 -9.07
CA PRO A 53 -6.82 7.15 -8.09
C PRO A 53 -6.95 6.31 -6.83
N VAL A 54 -6.52 6.88 -5.70
CA VAL A 54 -6.54 6.21 -4.39
C VAL A 54 -7.86 6.51 -3.68
N LYS A 55 -8.58 5.47 -3.29
CA LYS A 55 -9.72 5.59 -2.38
C LYS A 55 -9.24 5.53 -0.93
N SER A 56 -9.41 6.64 -0.21
CA SER A 56 -9.19 6.67 1.24
C SER A 56 -10.45 6.20 1.95
N ALA A 57 -10.31 5.32 2.94
CA ALA A 57 -11.44 4.94 3.79
C ALA A 57 -11.90 6.15 4.62
N PRO A 58 -13.17 6.19 5.05
CA PRO A 58 -13.66 7.23 5.94
C PRO A 58 -12.80 7.31 7.20
N ARG A 59 -12.47 8.55 7.59
CA ARG A 59 -11.49 8.93 8.62
C ARG A 59 -11.76 8.30 10.01
N ASN A 60 -12.94 7.73 10.21
CA ASN A 60 -13.37 7.11 11.47
C ASN A 60 -12.87 5.66 11.67
N VAL A 61 -12.25 5.04 10.65
CA VAL A 61 -11.89 3.60 10.68
C VAL A 61 -10.40 3.33 10.92
N LEU A 62 -9.51 4.34 10.78
CA LEU A 62 -8.06 4.11 10.67
C LEU A 62 -7.23 4.98 11.62
N GLN A 63 -7.42 4.80 12.93
CA GLN A 63 -6.50 5.32 13.96
C GLN A 63 -5.55 4.23 14.45
N THR A 64 -4.77 3.59 13.58
CA THR A 64 -3.65 2.73 14.01
C THR A 64 -2.70 2.59 12.82
N GLN A 65 -1.40 2.45 13.10
CA GLN A 65 -0.30 2.32 12.13
C GLN A 65 0.40 3.64 11.73
N ARG A 66 0.47 4.60 12.66
CA ARG A 66 1.56 5.59 12.67
C ARG A 66 2.62 5.09 13.62
N LEU A 67 3.59 4.30 13.17
CA LEU A 67 4.88 4.04 13.85
C LEU A 67 5.70 3.09 12.99
N SER A 68 6.52 3.63 12.09
CA SER A 68 7.69 2.92 11.57
C SER A 68 8.53 3.86 10.70
N LEU A 69 9.58 4.42 11.33
CA LEU A 69 10.91 4.61 10.76
C LEU A 69 11.13 5.82 9.83
N ARG A 70 11.29 7.01 10.43
CA ARG A 70 12.39 7.89 10.02
C ARG A 70 13.68 7.24 10.52
N LEU A 71 14.43 6.64 9.59
CA LEU A 71 15.79 6.19 9.82
C LEU A 71 16.70 7.42 9.87
N GLY A 72 17.40 7.57 10.99
CA GLY A 72 18.69 8.27 11.08
C GLY A 72 19.77 7.22 11.27
#